data_AF-A0A3P5YTW1-F1
#
_entry.id   AF-A0A3P5YTW1-F1
#
_cell.length_a   1.000
_cell.length_b   1.000
_cell.length_c   1.000
_cell.angle_alpha   90.00
_cell.angle_beta   90.00
_cell.angle_gamma   90.00
#
_symmetry.space_group_name_H-M   'P 1'
#
loop_
_entity.id
_entity.type
_entity.pdbx_description
1 polymer ?
#
loop_
_entity_poly.entity_id
_entity_poly.type
_entity_poly.pdbx_seq_one_letter_code
_entity_poly.pdbx_strand_id
1 'polypeptide(L)' 'MVHVVDLDASEPDLWLALIQAYNSRPEGPPHLRITGVHHHKEVLDQMAHRLIEEAEKLYIPFQFRRRSAAC' A
#
# COMPACT_ATOMS: atom_id res chain seq x y z
N MET A 1 7.66 12.55 -0.75
CA MET A 1 7.45 11.10 -0.88
C MET A 1 7.23 10.54 0.53
N VAL A 2 6.22 9.71 0.71
CA VAL A 2 5.99 8.96 1.96
C VAL A 2 6.33 7.49 1.70
N HIS A 3 7.12 6.87 2.56
CA HIS A 3 7.42 5.44 2.50
C HIS A 3 7.03 4.76 3.80
N VAL A 4 6.09 3.82 3.69
CA VAL A 4 5.66 2.96 4.78
C VAL A 4 6.30 1.57 4.63
N VAL A 5 6.69 0.97 5.75
CA VAL A 5 7.12 -0.41 5.83
C VAL A 5 6.18 -1.14 6.78
N ASP A 6 5.44 -2.11 6.25
CA ASP A 6 4.56 -3.00 7.01
C ASP A 6 5.27 -4.35 7.17
N LEU A 7 5.52 -4.72 8.43
CA LEU A 7 6.31 -5.90 8.78
C LEU A 7 5.49 -7.20 8.83
N ASP A 8 4.15 -7.09 8.80
CA ASP A 8 3.23 -8.22 8.75
C ASP A 8 2.03 -7.88 7.87
N ALA A 9 2.31 -7.68 6.59
CA ALA A 9 1.39 -7.14 5.59
C ALA A 9 0.30 -8.14 5.22
N SER A 10 -0.73 -8.20 6.06
CA SER A 10 -1.91 -9.07 5.94
C SER A 10 -3.24 -8.31 5.92
N GLU A 11 -3.25 -7.06 6.39
CA GLU A 11 -4.46 -6.26 6.58
C GLU A 11 -4.50 -5.04 5.62
N PRO A 12 -5.07 -5.18 4.40
CA PRO A 12 -5.10 -4.10 3.41
C PRO A 12 -5.99 -2.92 3.80
N ASP A 13 -7.01 -3.12 4.64
CA ASP A 13 -7.98 -2.07 4.99
C ASP A 13 -7.33 -0.88 5.71
N LEU A 14 -6.30 -1.14 6.52
CA LEU A 14 -5.48 -0.11 7.17
C LEU A 14 -4.88 0.85 6.14
N TRP A 15 -4.33 0.29 5.05
CA TRP A 15 -3.64 1.08 4.04
C TRP A 15 -4.59 1.70 3.02
N LEU A 16 -5.74 1.08 2.75
CA LEU A 16 -6.82 1.69 1.98
C LEU A 16 -7.31 2.98 2.66
N ALA A 17 -7.54 2.95 3.97
CA ALA A 17 -7.93 4.14 4.73
C ALA A 17 -6.85 5.24 4.64
N LEU A 18 -5.56 4.88 4.70
CA LEU A 18 -4.46 5.83 4.52
C LEU A 18 -4.42 6.45 3.11
N ILE A 19 -4.62 5.64 2.06
CA ILE A 19 -4.68 6.11 0.67
C ILE A 19 -5.81 7.13 0.52
N GLN A 20 -7.01 6.82 1.01
CA GLN A 20 -8.17 7.72 0.96
C GLN A 20 -7.90 9.03 1.73
N ALA A 21 -7.28 8.93 2.92
CA ALA A 21 -6.91 10.09 3.72
C ALA A 21 -5.85 10.97 3.04
N TYR A 22 -4.93 10.39 2.25
CA TYR A 22 -3.97 11.17 1.50
C TYR A 22 -4.60 11.92 0.32
N ASN A 23 -5.63 11.35 -0.31
CA ASN A 23 -6.33 12.01 -1.41
C ASN A 23 -7.09 13.29 -0.97
N SER A 24 -7.57 13.32 0.27
CA SER A 24 -8.38 14.43 0.79
C SER A 24 -7.56 15.64 1.27
N ARG A 25 -6.23 15.59 1.17
CA ARG A 25 -5.36 16.68 1.63
C ARG A 25 -5.49 17.92 0.73
N PRO A 26 -5.53 19.14 1.30
CA PRO A 26 -5.57 20.38 0.52
C PRO A 26 -4.36 20.57 -0.41
N GLU A 27 -3.19 20.05 -0.03
CA GLU A 27 -1.97 20.12 -0.85
C GLU A 27 -1.91 19.06 -1.97
N GLY A 28 -2.89 18.17 -2.04
CA GLY A 28 -2.89 16.97 -2.89
C GLY A 28 -2.14 15.77 -2.29
N PRO A 29 -2.27 14.59 -2.90
CA PRO A 29 -1.65 13.37 -2.38
C PRO A 29 -0.13 13.35 -2.64
N PRO A 30 0.68 12.92 -1.66
CA PRO A 30 2.09 12.65 -1.91
C PRO A 30 2.27 11.40 -2.76
N HIS A 31 3.45 11.24 -3.38
CA HIS A 31 3.87 9.91 -3.83
C HIS A 31 3.97 8.98 -2.62
N LEU A 32 3.14 7.95 -2.59
CA LEU A 32 3.08 6.93 -1.55
C LEU A 32 3.76 5.65 -2.01
N ARG A 33 4.70 5.15 -1.20
CA ARG A 33 5.28 3.81 -1.36
C ARG A 33 4.96 2.98 -0.13
N ILE A 34 4.54 1.74 -0.33
CA ILE A 34 4.38 0.75 0.74
C ILE A 34 5.27 -0.45 0.43
N THR A 35 6.09 -0.85 1.39
CA THR A 35 6.77 -2.15 1.36
C THR A 35 6.02 -3.08 2.31
N GLY A 36 5.40 -4.13 1.78
CA GLY A 36 4.77 -5.17 2.60
C GLY A 36 5.70 -6.37 2.76
N VAL A 37 5.88 -6.82 4.00
CA VAL A 37 6.62 -8.02 4.39
C VAL A 37 5.63 -9.07 4.89
N HIS A 38 5.72 -10.29 4.36
CA HIS A 38 4.88 -11.40 4.83
C HIS A 38 5.49 -12.74 4.39
N HIS A 39 5.18 -13.84 5.08
CA HIS A 39 5.67 -15.19 4.75
C HIS A 39 4.97 -15.79 3.51
N HIS A 40 3.69 -15.47 3.33
CA HIS A 40 2.89 -15.94 2.20
C HIS A 40 2.84 -14.89 1.10
N LYS A 41 3.35 -15.23 -0.09
CA LYS A 41 3.39 -14.33 -1.24
C LYS A 41 1.98 -14.01 -1.74
N GLU A 42 1.05 -14.95 -1.63
CA GLU A 42 -0.33 -14.81 -2.08
C GLU A 42 -1.04 -13.68 -1.32
N VAL A 43 -0.75 -13.54 -0.02
CA VAL A 43 -1.26 -12.43 0.80
C VAL A 43 -0.71 -11.09 0.30
N LEU A 44 0.59 -11.04 0.00
CA LEU A 44 1.22 -9.84 -0.57
C LEU A 44 0.68 -9.48 -1.96
N ASP A 45 0.36 -10.47 -2.79
CA ASP A 45 -0.19 -10.25 -4.13
C ASP A 45 -1.65 -9.76 -4.06
N GLN A 46 -2.47 -10.31 -3.14
CA GLN A 46 -3.82 -9.81 -2.87
C GLN A 46 -3.80 -8.38 -2.33
N MET A 47 -2.89 -8.10 -1.39
CA MET A 47 -2.71 -6.77 -0.83
C MET A 47 -2.25 -5.77 -1.89
N ALA A 48 -1.27 -6.15 -2.74
CA ALA A 48 -0.83 -5.32 -3.85
C ALA A 48 -1.99 -4.98 -4.80
N HIS A 49 -2.80 -5.98 -5.17
CA HIS A 49 -3.92 -5.79 -6.09
C HIS A 49 -4.92 -4.75 -5.56
N ARG A 50 -5.38 -4.92 -4.30
CA ARG A 50 -6.35 -4.00 -3.69
C ARG A 50 -5.82 -2.57 -3.56
N LEU A 51 -4.57 -2.41 -3.16
CA LEU A 51 -3.99 -1.08 -2.94
C LEU A 51 -3.67 -0.35 -4.25
N ILE A 52 -3.21 -1.09 -5.28
CA ILE A 52 -2.98 -0.51 -6.61
C ILE A 52 -4.30 -0.06 -7.22
N GLU A 53 -5.34 -0.90 -7.17
CA GLU A 53 -6.66 -0.58 -7.72
C GLU A 53 -7.23 0.70 -7.09
N GLU A 54 -7.15 0.84 -5.75
CA GLU A 54 -7.64 2.03 -5.07
C GLU A 54 -6.81 3.28 -5.40
N ALA A 55 -5.48 3.16 -5.45
CA ALA A 55 -4.62 4.28 -5.81
C ALA A 55 -4.86 4.76 -7.25
N GLU A 56 -5.12 3.84 -8.19
CA GLU A 56 -5.50 4.17 -9.57
C GLU A 56 -6.84 4.91 -9.63
N LYS A 57 -7.86 4.45 -8.91
CA LYS A 57 -9.18 5.12 -8.82
C LYS A 57 -9.06 6.56 -8.31
N LEU A 58 -8.15 6.79 -7.37
CA LEU A 58 -7.95 8.09 -6.72
C LEU A 58 -6.85 8.94 -7.38
N TYR A 59 -6.24 8.44 -8.47
CA TYR A 59 -5.13 9.11 -9.17
C TYR A 59 -3.94 9.46 -8.24
N ILE A 60 -3.68 8.62 -7.24
CA ILE A 60 -2.55 8.78 -6.31
C ILE A 60 -1.29 8.15 -6.92
N PRO A 61 -0.14 8.86 -6.95
CA PRO A 61 1.12 8.24 -7.33
C PRO A 61 1.53 7.19 -6.30
N PHE A 62 1.43 5.90 -6.66
CA PHE A 62 1.57 4.79 -5.74
C PHE A 62 2.56 3.71 -6.20
N GLN A 63 3.27 3.10 -5.24
CA GLN A 63 4.11 1.92 -5.45
C GLN A 63 3.96 0.92 -4.30
N PHE A 64 3.63 -0.33 -4.63
CA PHE A 64 3.69 -1.44 -3.68
C PHE A 64 4.90 -2.34 -3.94
N ARG A 65 5.74 -2.56 -2.92
CA ARG A 65 6.91 -3.45 -2.96
C ARG A 65 6.67 -4.65 -2.08
N ARG A 66 6.72 -5.84 -2.68
CA ARG A 66 6.55 -7.13 -2.02
C ARG A 66 7.90 -7.60 -1.48
N ARG A 67 7.93 -8.05 -0.22
CA ARG A 67 9.09 -8.70 0.39
C ARG A 67 8.62 -9.99 1.07
N SER A 68 9.01 -11.13 0.51
CA SER A 68 8.81 -12.40 1.21
C SER A 68 9.69 -12.42 2.44
N ALA A 69 9.10 -12.70 3.61
CA ALA A 69 9.88 -13.10 4.77
C ALA A 69 10.40 -14.53 4.52
N ALA A 70 11.70 -14.75 4.73
CA ALA A 70 12.24 -16.09 4.76
C ALA A 70 11.81 -16.74 6.09
N CYS A 71 11.38 -18.00 6.02
CA CYS A 71 11.22 -18.85 7.19
C CYS A 71 12.60 -19.32 7.68
#